data_AF-A0A523ACM2-F1
#
_entry.id   AF-A0A523ACM2-F1
#
_cell.length_a   1.000
_cell.length_b   1.000
_cell.length_c   1.000
_cell.angle_alpha   90.00
_cell.angle_beta   90.00
_cell.angle_gamma   90.00
#
_symmetry.space_group_name_H-M   'P 1'
#
loop_
_entity.id
_entity.type
_entity.pdbx_description
1 polymer ?
#
loop_
_entity_poly.entity_id
_entity_poly.type
_entity_poly.pdbx_seq_one_letter_code
_entity_poly.pdbx_strand_id
1 'polypeptide(L)'
;MEVFYVDSRAVVLNPEKWYQPSLSLVSKLRNLIDESGILDDIQKGDIVAVKTHFGDRGTTKTLRSVYVRAVVEKVIEAGGRPFVTETTGLGMTRPRCTAIGRLEIAEENGYTQQTLKAPIIIADGLLGFDFVEVPIDGKYLKKVYVAKAIAEADAVVFCTHFKLHMQSGIGGSIKNAGVGCVAKPSKFDLHARGYPKIVAKKCNKCGRCLEICPTNAIQNYQIVEQRCLRCTGCAEVCKEEAVEIDWLLGKDVSDRIVECAEGVLKIAKKLAYLNFIIDVTPHCDCHPYSDNALISDIGILASKDIVSIDRASYDLYKNAQPISDLLREDRFWQWTAPESMVEYAEELGLGEQKYRLMKVE
;
A
#
# COMPACT_ATOMS: atom_id res chain seq x y z
N MET A 1 -17.33 -10.36 -10.75
CA MET A 1 -17.56 -9.23 -9.83
C MET A 1 -17.90 -7.92 -10.55
N GLU A 2 -18.57 -6.98 -9.87
CA GLU A 2 -18.82 -5.63 -10.39
C GLU A 2 -17.69 -4.68 -9.97
N VAL A 3 -17.21 -3.87 -10.91
CA VAL A 3 -16.23 -2.81 -10.66
C VAL A 3 -16.82 -1.51 -11.18
N PHE A 4 -17.16 -0.60 -10.27
CA PHE A 4 -17.71 0.69 -10.60
C PHE A 4 -16.60 1.65 -11.00
N TYR A 5 -16.88 2.57 -11.92
CA TYR A 5 -15.88 3.46 -12.50
C TYR A 5 -16.45 4.85 -12.74
N VAL A 6 -15.68 5.88 -12.37
CA VAL A 6 -15.93 7.25 -12.79
C VAL A 6 -14.71 7.83 -13.51
N ASP A 7 -14.97 8.53 -14.61
CA ASP A 7 -13.96 9.11 -15.49
C ASP A 7 -13.38 10.41 -14.90
N SER A 8 -12.06 10.58 -14.98
CA SER A 8 -11.36 11.78 -14.50
C SER A 8 -11.75 13.05 -15.28
N ARG A 9 -12.19 12.90 -16.54
CA ARG A 9 -12.40 14.00 -17.48
C ARG A 9 -13.55 14.92 -17.08
N ALA A 10 -13.27 16.21 -16.94
CA ALA A 10 -14.27 17.26 -16.82
C ALA A 10 -14.55 17.88 -18.20
N VAL A 11 -15.69 17.53 -18.82
CA VAL A 11 -16.04 18.01 -20.16
C VAL A 11 -16.74 19.37 -20.07
N VAL A 12 -15.96 20.45 -20.16
CA VAL A 12 -16.48 21.83 -20.23
C VAL A 12 -16.22 22.38 -21.64
N LEU A 13 -17.20 22.20 -22.53
CA LEU A 13 -17.07 22.59 -23.94
C LEU A 13 -17.73 23.95 -24.27
N ASN A 14 -18.65 24.42 -23.42
CA ASN A 14 -19.26 25.73 -23.54
C ASN A 14 -18.74 26.65 -22.42
N PRO A 15 -18.02 27.74 -22.72
CA PRO A 15 -17.56 28.72 -21.73
C PRO A 15 -18.69 29.32 -20.87
N GLU A 16 -19.93 29.38 -21.34
CA GLU A 16 -21.08 29.82 -20.54
C GLU A 16 -21.38 28.88 -19.37
N LYS A 17 -20.96 27.61 -19.47
CA LYS A 17 -21.09 26.58 -18.44
C LYS A 17 -19.76 26.33 -17.71
N TRP A 18 -18.91 27.34 -17.57
CA TRP A 18 -17.57 27.17 -16.99
C TRP A 18 -17.56 26.73 -15.51
N TYR A 19 -18.57 27.11 -14.73
CA TYR A 19 -18.68 26.74 -13.31
C TYR A 19 -19.59 25.52 -13.11
N GLN A 20 -19.00 24.33 -13.02
CA GLN A 20 -19.70 23.06 -12.78
C GLN A 20 -18.98 22.21 -11.71
N PRO A 21 -19.18 22.51 -10.41
CA PRO A 21 -18.48 21.81 -9.32
C PRO A 21 -18.72 20.29 -9.26
N SER A 22 -19.84 19.82 -9.79
CA SER A 22 -20.16 18.38 -9.92
C SER A 22 -19.16 17.63 -10.81
N LEU A 23 -18.51 18.32 -11.76
CA LEU A 23 -17.50 17.71 -12.62
C LEU A 23 -16.15 17.49 -11.92
N SER A 24 -15.96 18.04 -10.72
CA SER A 24 -14.73 17.79 -9.95
C SER A 24 -14.59 16.31 -9.63
N LEU A 25 -13.35 15.80 -9.67
CA LEU A 25 -13.10 14.39 -9.37
C LEU A 25 -13.45 14.01 -7.92
N VAL A 26 -13.48 14.99 -7.01
CA VAL A 26 -13.94 14.81 -5.63
C VAL A 26 -15.46 14.57 -5.58
N SER A 27 -16.25 15.36 -6.30
CA SER A 27 -17.70 15.17 -6.40
C SER A 27 -18.03 13.81 -7.03
N LYS A 28 -17.33 13.48 -8.12
CA LYS A 28 -17.44 12.18 -8.82
C LYS A 28 -17.06 11.00 -7.94
N LEU A 29 -16.03 11.12 -7.10
CA LEU A 29 -15.66 10.10 -6.11
C LEU A 29 -16.80 9.85 -5.12
N ARG A 30 -17.47 10.90 -4.64
CA ARG A 30 -18.60 10.76 -3.71
C ARG A 30 -19.76 10.01 -4.37
N ASN A 31 -20.13 10.40 -5.60
CA ASN A 31 -21.12 9.68 -6.39
C ASN A 31 -20.73 8.22 -6.64
N LEU A 32 -19.47 7.95 -6.98
CA LEU A 32 -18.95 6.59 -7.17
C LEU A 32 -19.12 5.74 -5.89
N ILE A 33 -18.82 6.30 -4.72
CA ILE A 33 -19.01 5.61 -3.44
C ILE A 33 -20.50 5.30 -3.19
N ASP A 34 -21.38 6.26 -3.46
CA ASP A 34 -22.83 6.11 -3.27
C ASP A 34 -23.43 5.06 -4.23
N GLU A 35 -23.12 5.14 -5.53
CA GLU A 35 -23.68 4.23 -6.54
C GLU A 35 -23.09 2.81 -6.49
N SER A 36 -21.87 2.66 -5.97
CA SER A 36 -21.22 1.35 -5.85
C SER A 36 -21.62 0.56 -4.61
N GLY A 37 -22.23 1.20 -3.60
CA GLY A 37 -22.61 0.56 -2.35
C GLY A 37 -21.43 -0.04 -1.56
N ILE A 38 -20.18 0.36 -1.85
CA ILE A 38 -19.00 -0.24 -1.21
C ILE A 38 -18.95 0.02 0.30
N LEU A 39 -19.67 1.03 0.80
CA LEU A 39 -19.75 1.36 2.22
C LEU A 39 -21.06 0.90 2.90
N ASP A 40 -21.96 0.19 2.19
CA ASP A 40 -23.28 -0.19 2.73
C ASP A 40 -23.21 -1.11 3.96
N ASP A 41 -22.10 -1.83 4.13
CA ASP A 41 -21.88 -2.73 5.27
C ASP A 41 -21.37 -1.98 6.52
N ILE A 42 -21.00 -0.71 6.40
CA ILE A 42 -20.56 0.11 7.53
C ILE A 42 -21.75 0.42 8.44
N GLN A 43 -21.57 0.13 9.72
CA GLN A 43 -22.59 0.30 10.75
C GLN A 43 -22.23 1.44 11.69
N LYS A 44 -23.26 2.02 12.32
CA LYS A 44 -23.08 3.09 13.30
C LYS A 44 -22.16 2.64 14.43
N GLY A 45 -21.06 3.35 14.59
CA GLY A 45 -20.08 3.13 15.66
C GLY A 45 -18.89 2.26 15.25
N ASP A 46 -18.90 1.63 14.07
CA ASP A 46 -17.76 0.87 13.54
C ASP A 46 -16.49 1.73 13.55
N ILE A 47 -15.38 1.16 14.01
CA ILE A 47 -14.07 1.80 13.88
C ILE A 47 -13.52 1.45 12.48
N VAL A 48 -13.31 2.46 11.64
CA VAL A 48 -12.98 2.25 10.22
C VAL A 48 -11.57 2.75 9.89
N ALA A 49 -10.71 1.85 9.44
CA ALA A 49 -9.39 2.19 8.94
C ALA A 49 -9.47 2.67 7.48
N VAL A 50 -9.19 3.94 7.22
CA VAL A 50 -9.04 4.47 5.85
C VAL A 50 -7.56 4.37 5.47
N LYS A 51 -7.20 3.32 4.74
CA LYS A 51 -5.82 2.98 4.41
C LYS A 51 -5.36 3.69 3.14
N THR A 52 -4.35 4.55 3.23
CA THR A 52 -3.72 5.23 2.09
C THR A 52 -2.20 5.23 2.26
N HIS A 53 -1.45 5.48 1.18
CA HIS A 53 -0.01 5.75 1.26
C HIS A 53 0.25 7.25 1.30
N PHE A 54 0.98 7.74 2.31
CA PHE A 54 1.26 9.19 2.47
C PHE A 54 2.40 9.72 1.57
N GLY A 55 3.03 8.86 0.78
CA GLY A 55 4.26 9.19 0.05
C GLY A 55 5.53 8.98 0.86
N ASP A 56 6.64 9.46 0.32
CA ASP A 56 7.90 9.72 1.03
C ASP A 56 8.28 11.21 0.85
N ARG A 57 9.35 11.65 1.52
CA ARG A 57 9.87 13.02 1.34
C ARG A 57 10.29 13.22 -0.11
N GLY A 58 9.80 14.29 -0.75
CA GLY A 58 10.12 14.65 -2.13
C GLY A 58 9.22 14.00 -3.19
N THR A 59 8.31 13.09 -2.81
CA THR A 59 7.29 12.57 -3.72
C THR A 59 6.25 13.66 -4.02
N THR A 60 5.98 13.93 -5.30
CA THR A 60 5.01 14.98 -5.71
C THR A 60 3.73 14.42 -6.32
N LYS A 61 3.71 13.14 -6.70
CA LYS A 61 2.56 12.44 -7.28
C LYS A 61 2.02 11.37 -6.34
N THR A 62 1.64 11.80 -5.14
CA THR A 62 0.85 11.02 -4.19
C THR A 62 -0.65 11.26 -4.42
N LEU A 63 -1.51 10.46 -3.78
CA LEU A 63 -2.92 10.84 -3.69
C LEU A 63 -3.06 12.16 -2.95
N ARG A 64 -3.90 13.07 -3.44
CA ARG A 64 -4.14 14.31 -2.71
C ARG A 64 -5.04 14.01 -1.52
N SER A 65 -4.76 14.67 -0.38
CA SER A 65 -5.55 14.50 0.85
C SER A 65 -7.03 14.86 0.67
N VAL A 66 -7.40 15.67 -0.32
CA VAL A 66 -8.81 15.99 -0.64
C VAL A 66 -9.62 14.76 -1.08
N TYR A 67 -9.01 13.79 -1.76
CA TYR A 67 -9.70 12.53 -2.12
C TYR A 67 -9.93 11.69 -0.88
N VAL A 68 -8.91 11.55 -0.03
CA VAL A 68 -9.01 10.77 1.22
C VAL A 68 -10.00 11.43 2.19
N ARG A 69 -10.06 12.77 2.25
CA ARG A 69 -11.08 13.51 3.01
C ARG A 69 -12.49 13.13 2.56
N ALA A 70 -12.75 13.10 1.25
CA ALA A 70 -14.06 12.74 0.74
C ALA A 70 -14.47 11.32 1.17
N VAL A 71 -13.52 10.37 1.14
CA VAL A 71 -13.76 9.01 1.66
C VAL A 71 -14.05 9.02 3.16
N VAL A 72 -13.26 9.76 3.95
CA VAL A 72 -13.49 9.93 5.40
C VAL A 72 -14.89 10.49 5.69
N GLU A 73 -15.31 11.52 4.96
CA GLU A 73 -16.65 12.12 5.10
C GLU A 73 -17.75 11.11 4.75
N LYS A 74 -17.60 10.33 3.67
CA LYS A 74 -18.54 9.26 3.32
C LYS A 74 -18.62 8.16 4.39
N VAL A 75 -17.50 7.82 5.03
CA VAL A 75 -17.49 6.87 6.17
C VAL A 75 -18.23 7.46 7.38
N ILE A 76 -18.06 8.75 7.68
CA ILE A 76 -18.79 9.44 8.75
C ILE A 76 -20.29 9.49 8.44
N GLU A 77 -20.67 9.78 7.20
CA GLU A 77 -22.06 9.79 6.74
C GLU A 77 -22.73 8.40 6.89
N ALA A 78 -21.98 7.32 6.65
CA ALA A 78 -22.43 5.95 6.91
C ALA A 78 -22.49 5.59 8.42
N GLY A 79 -22.10 6.51 9.30
CA GLY A 79 -22.12 6.33 10.77
C GLY A 79 -20.85 5.70 11.36
N GLY A 80 -19.83 5.46 10.54
CA GLY A 80 -18.52 4.95 10.97
C GLY A 80 -17.68 6.01 11.69
N ARG A 81 -16.65 5.54 12.41
CA ARG A 81 -15.65 6.34 13.12
C ARG A 81 -14.29 6.15 12.46
N PRO A 82 -13.92 6.98 11.48
CA PRO A 82 -12.71 6.75 10.71
C PRO A 82 -11.44 7.18 11.43
N PHE A 83 -10.35 6.48 11.14
CA PHE A 83 -8.99 6.98 11.27
C PHE A 83 -8.25 6.72 9.95
N VAL A 84 -7.36 7.63 9.57
CA VAL A 84 -6.53 7.44 8.37
C VAL A 84 -5.22 6.79 8.79
N THR A 85 -4.75 5.81 8.02
CA THR A 85 -3.64 4.98 8.47
C THR A 85 -2.63 4.64 7.39
N GLU A 86 -1.42 4.37 7.87
CA GLU A 86 -0.31 3.74 7.16
C GLU A 86 0.53 2.94 8.16
N THR A 87 1.47 2.13 7.69
CA THR A 87 2.44 1.41 8.51
C THR A 87 3.87 1.90 8.27
N THR A 88 4.79 1.58 9.17
CA THR A 88 6.21 1.92 9.05
C THR A 88 6.90 1.11 7.95
N GLY A 89 7.95 1.67 7.34
CA GLY A 89 8.83 0.96 6.41
C GLY A 89 9.79 -0.01 7.10
N LEU A 90 10.40 -0.89 6.32
CA LEU A 90 11.51 -1.74 6.78
C LEU A 90 12.74 -0.88 7.11
N GLY A 91 13.45 -1.21 8.18
CA GLY A 91 14.54 -0.38 8.74
C GLY A 91 14.25 0.13 10.15
N MET A 92 15.18 0.90 10.70
CA MET A 92 15.07 1.53 12.03
C MET A 92 15.54 2.98 12.07
N THR A 93 16.31 3.44 11.07
CA THR A 93 16.99 4.74 11.12
C THR A 93 16.36 5.81 10.23
N ARG A 94 15.69 5.42 9.14
CA ARG A 94 15.09 6.37 8.20
C ARG A 94 13.76 6.91 8.76
N PRO A 95 13.35 8.15 8.41
CA PRO A 95 12.09 8.73 8.90
C PRO A 95 10.88 7.81 8.73
N ARG A 96 10.75 7.19 7.54
CA ARG A 96 9.65 6.26 7.25
C ARG A 96 9.60 4.99 8.12
N CYS A 97 10.64 4.68 8.89
CA CYS A 97 10.76 3.47 9.69
C CYS A 97 10.18 3.62 11.11
N THR A 98 9.68 4.79 11.47
CA THR A 98 9.06 5.07 12.78
C THR A 98 7.73 5.77 12.59
N ALA A 99 6.84 5.67 13.58
CA ALA A 99 5.57 6.39 13.53
C ALA A 99 5.77 7.91 13.47
N ILE A 100 6.74 8.44 14.22
CA ILE A 100 7.06 9.87 14.27
C ILE A 100 7.43 10.37 12.86
N GLY A 101 8.42 9.73 12.22
CA GLY A 101 8.83 10.16 10.88
C GLY A 101 7.77 9.87 9.81
N ARG A 102 6.90 8.87 9.98
CA ARG A 102 5.74 8.69 9.09
C ARG A 102 4.72 9.83 9.22
N LEU A 103 4.48 10.34 10.42
CA LEU A 103 3.60 11.49 10.65
C LEU A 103 4.21 12.77 10.08
N GLU A 104 5.51 13.01 10.26
CA GLU A 104 6.21 14.14 9.64
C GLU A 104 6.09 14.10 8.09
N ILE A 105 6.33 12.94 7.48
CA ILE A 105 6.16 12.75 6.02
C ILE A 105 4.71 13.02 5.60
N ALA A 106 3.73 12.56 6.39
CA ALA A 106 2.32 12.79 6.11
C ALA A 106 2.01 14.30 6.10
N GLU A 107 2.49 15.03 7.11
CA GLU A 107 2.30 16.48 7.23
C GLU A 107 2.94 17.24 6.06
N GLU A 108 4.19 16.91 5.71
CA GLU A 108 4.91 17.49 4.57
C GLU A 108 4.17 17.28 3.25
N ASN A 109 3.50 16.13 3.08
CA ASN A 109 2.72 15.80 1.90
C ASN A 109 1.23 16.22 1.99
N GLY A 110 0.86 17.05 2.98
CA GLY A 110 -0.48 17.64 3.09
C GLY A 110 -1.54 16.74 3.72
N TYR A 111 -1.13 15.66 4.38
CA TYR A 111 -1.98 14.79 5.20
C TYR A 111 -1.86 15.20 6.66
N THR A 112 -2.86 15.92 7.15
CA THR A 112 -3.00 16.27 8.56
C THR A 112 -4.39 15.90 9.03
N GLN A 113 -4.60 15.82 10.34
CA GLN A 113 -5.95 15.61 10.88
C GLN A 113 -6.95 16.67 10.37
N GLN A 114 -6.50 17.91 10.19
CA GLN A 114 -7.32 19.02 9.69
C GLN A 114 -7.66 18.84 8.22
N THR A 115 -6.72 18.36 7.39
CA THR A 115 -6.98 18.13 5.97
C THR A 115 -7.74 16.83 5.73
N LEU A 116 -7.73 15.88 6.65
CA LEU A 116 -8.42 14.60 6.50
C LEU A 116 -9.77 14.54 7.21
N LYS A 117 -10.00 15.40 8.22
CA LYS A 117 -11.17 15.35 9.12
C LYS A 117 -11.25 14.07 9.98
N ALA A 118 -10.13 13.36 10.12
CA ALA A 118 -9.99 12.16 10.94
C ALA A 118 -8.58 12.11 11.55
N PRO A 119 -8.40 11.46 12.72
CA PRO A 119 -7.08 11.23 13.29
C PRO A 119 -6.23 10.36 12.37
N ILE A 120 -4.90 10.55 12.43
CA ILE A 120 -3.94 9.66 11.77
C ILE A 120 -3.36 8.71 12.82
N ILE A 121 -3.40 7.41 12.54
CA ILE A 121 -2.80 6.38 13.40
C ILE A 121 -1.81 5.58 12.54
N ILE A 122 -0.60 5.33 13.06
CA ILE A 122 0.36 4.45 12.41
C ILE A 122 0.11 3.03 12.93
N ALA A 123 -0.41 2.16 12.06
CA ALA A 123 -1.12 0.95 12.48
C ALA A 123 -0.23 -0.12 13.12
N ASP A 124 1.08 -0.11 12.85
CA ASP A 124 2.07 -1.05 13.38
C ASP A 124 2.91 -0.44 14.52
N GLY A 125 2.44 0.67 15.10
CA GLY A 125 3.02 1.26 16.31
C GLY A 125 4.26 2.10 16.08
N LEU A 126 4.88 2.54 17.19
CA LEU A 126 5.98 3.51 17.17
C LEU A 126 7.18 3.03 16.31
N LEU A 127 7.52 1.75 16.45
CA LEU A 127 8.69 1.14 15.80
C LEU A 127 8.32 0.06 14.79
N GLY A 128 7.05 -0.11 14.43
CA GLY A 128 6.65 -1.11 13.43
C GLY A 128 6.58 -2.55 13.93
N PHE A 129 6.40 -2.74 15.24
CA PHE A 129 6.34 -4.04 15.90
C PHE A 129 5.04 -4.30 16.67
N ASP A 130 4.03 -3.43 16.54
CA ASP A 130 2.71 -3.67 17.11
C ASP A 130 1.88 -4.47 16.10
N PHE A 131 1.71 -5.76 16.35
CA PHE A 131 1.03 -6.67 15.42
C PHE A 131 0.30 -7.80 16.14
N VAL A 132 -0.54 -8.49 15.38
CA VAL A 132 -1.04 -9.84 15.70
C VAL A 132 -0.46 -10.84 14.71
N GLU A 133 -0.20 -12.05 15.17
CA GLU A 133 0.20 -13.15 14.28
C GLU A 133 -1.04 -13.83 13.71
N VAL A 134 -1.14 -13.89 12.39
CA VAL A 134 -2.24 -14.55 11.66
C VAL A 134 -1.68 -15.77 10.93
N PRO A 135 -2.12 -16.99 11.26
CA PRO A 135 -1.72 -18.18 10.52
C PRO A 135 -2.38 -18.19 9.13
N ILE A 136 -1.58 -18.48 8.11
CA ILE A 136 -2.00 -18.65 6.73
C ILE A 136 -1.40 -19.95 6.18
N ASP A 137 -1.91 -20.45 5.06
CA ASP A 137 -1.33 -21.62 4.40
C ASP A 137 -0.80 -21.29 3.01
N GLY A 138 -0.09 -20.18 2.92
CA GLY A 138 0.59 -19.74 1.71
C GLY A 138 1.64 -20.74 1.24
N LYS A 139 2.01 -20.63 -0.03
CA LYS A 139 3.10 -21.38 -0.67
C LYS A 139 4.45 -21.07 -0.02
N TYR A 140 4.70 -19.83 0.38
CA TYR A 140 5.99 -19.39 0.95
C TYR A 140 5.91 -19.06 2.44
N LEU A 141 4.81 -18.48 2.90
CA LEU A 141 4.61 -18.00 4.27
C LEU A 141 3.54 -18.85 4.98
N LYS A 142 3.79 -19.19 6.23
CA LYS A 142 2.86 -19.91 7.11
C LYS A 142 2.19 -19.03 8.16
N LYS A 143 2.63 -17.78 8.26
CA LYS A 143 2.01 -16.76 9.10
C LYS A 143 2.38 -15.36 8.62
N VAL A 144 1.51 -14.41 8.94
CA VAL A 144 1.64 -13.00 8.61
C VAL A 144 1.48 -12.18 9.90
N TYR A 145 2.28 -11.13 10.03
CA TYR A 145 2.24 -10.21 11.15
C TYR A 145 1.42 -8.99 10.74
N VAL A 146 0.11 -9.04 10.99
CA VAL A 146 -0.81 -7.96 10.61
C VAL A 146 -0.76 -6.84 11.65
N ALA A 147 -0.69 -5.60 11.18
CA ALA A 147 -0.59 -4.41 12.02
C ALA A 147 -1.76 -4.34 13.01
N LYS A 148 -1.46 -4.06 14.28
CA LYS A 148 -2.43 -4.19 15.39
C LYS A 148 -3.69 -3.34 15.19
N ALA A 149 -3.54 -2.09 14.76
CA ALA A 149 -4.69 -1.21 14.55
C ALA A 149 -5.57 -1.64 13.35
N ILE A 150 -5.01 -2.34 12.36
CA ILE A 150 -5.80 -2.94 11.27
C ILE A 150 -6.60 -4.13 11.80
N ALA A 151 -5.98 -4.99 12.61
CA ALA A 151 -6.63 -6.15 13.20
C ALA A 151 -7.77 -5.79 14.18
N GLU A 152 -7.70 -4.61 14.79
CA GLU A 152 -8.70 -4.12 15.74
C GLU A 152 -9.83 -3.30 15.08
N ALA A 153 -9.66 -2.91 13.82
CA ALA A 153 -10.69 -2.17 13.08
C ALA A 153 -11.88 -3.07 12.72
N ASP A 154 -13.08 -2.49 12.68
CA ASP A 154 -14.30 -3.16 12.23
C ASP A 154 -14.41 -3.17 10.69
N ALA A 155 -13.76 -2.23 10.02
CA ALA A 155 -13.70 -2.17 8.57
C ALA A 155 -12.39 -1.55 8.08
N VAL A 156 -11.97 -1.92 6.87
CA VAL A 156 -10.86 -1.28 6.16
C VAL A 156 -11.33 -0.79 4.80
N VAL A 157 -11.17 0.52 4.55
CA VAL A 157 -11.41 1.15 3.25
C VAL A 157 -10.06 1.50 2.64
N PHE A 158 -9.70 0.83 1.56
CA PHE A 158 -8.43 1.04 0.87
C PHE A 158 -8.55 2.16 -0.16
N CYS A 159 -7.84 3.27 0.07
CA CYS A 159 -7.59 4.31 -0.92
C CYS A 159 -6.24 4.04 -1.58
N THR A 160 -6.27 3.37 -2.73
CA THR A 160 -5.07 2.89 -3.42
C THR A 160 -4.71 3.80 -4.57
N HIS A 161 -3.50 4.34 -4.55
CA HIS A 161 -2.91 4.95 -5.74
C HIS A 161 -2.43 3.85 -6.68
N PHE A 162 -3.12 3.63 -7.79
CA PHE A 162 -2.65 2.65 -8.77
C PHE A 162 -1.38 3.16 -9.45
N LYS A 163 -0.28 2.46 -9.23
CA LYS A 163 1.06 2.81 -9.75
C LYS A 163 1.79 1.58 -10.26
N LEU A 164 2.93 1.81 -10.90
CA LEU A 164 3.86 0.72 -11.18
C LEU A 164 4.83 0.50 -10.01
N HIS A 165 5.50 -0.64 -10.03
CA HIS A 165 6.48 -1.01 -9.03
C HIS A 165 7.61 -1.85 -9.63
N MET A 166 8.85 -1.48 -9.32
CA MET A 166 10.06 -2.12 -9.86
C MET A 166 10.30 -3.55 -9.37
N GLN A 167 9.60 -4.02 -8.33
CA GLN A 167 9.75 -5.40 -7.85
C GLN A 167 8.51 -6.26 -8.12
N SER A 168 7.32 -5.67 -8.03
CA SER A 168 6.03 -6.38 -8.10
C SER A 168 5.24 -6.10 -9.39
N GLY A 169 5.79 -5.29 -10.30
CA GLY A 169 5.13 -4.86 -11.54
C GLY A 169 4.13 -3.73 -11.31
N ILE A 170 3.10 -3.99 -10.49
CA ILE A 170 2.07 -3.01 -10.13
C ILE A 170 2.02 -2.75 -8.62
N GLY A 171 1.48 -1.60 -8.25
CA GLY A 171 1.05 -1.23 -6.92
C GLY A 171 -0.45 -0.98 -6.93
N GLY A 172 -1.22 -2.03 -6.64
CA GLY A 172 -2.69 -1.99 -6.50
C GLY A 172 -3.13 -2.24 -5.06
N SER A 173 -4.43 -2.50 -4.89
CA SER A 173 -5.07 -2.78 -3.60
C SER A 173 -4.49 -4.03 -2.93
N ILE A 174 -4.10 -5.06 -3.70
CA ILE A 174 -3.40 -6.24 -3.17
C ILE A 174 -2.11 -5.82 -2.46
N LYS A 175 -1.32 -4.92 -3.05
CA LYS A 175 -0.09 -4.41 -2.41
C LYS A 175 -0.39 -3.46 -1.25
N ASN A 176 -1.46 -2.67 -1.33
CA ASN A 176 -1.88 -1.79 -0.24
C ASN A 176 -2.28 -2.60 1.01
N ALA A 177 -2.98 -3.73 0.82
CA ALA A 177 -3.24 -4.69 1.89
C ALA A 177 -1.97 -5.44 2.32
N GLY A 178 -1.32 -6.16 1.40
CA GLY A 178 -0.23 -7.08 1.69
C GLY A 178 1.08 -6.44 2.15
N VAL A 179 1.33 -5.16 1.82
CA VAL A 179 2.51 -4.42 2.33
C VAL A 179 2.09 -3.32 3.30
N GLY A 180 1.01 -2.60 3.01
CA GLY A 180 0.59 -1.43 3.77
C GLY A 180 -0.10 -1.76 5.09
N CYS A 181 -0.59 -2.98 5.30
CA CYS A 181 -1.29 -3.38 6.53
C CYS A 181 -0.52 -4.40 7.39
N VAL A 182 0.72 -4.73 7.05
CA VAL A 182 1.55 -5.69 7.81
C VAL A 182 2.70 -4.98 8.53
N ALA A 183 3.19 -5.55 9.63
CA ALA A 183 4.32 -5.03 10.39
C ALA A 183 5.68 -5.42 9.78
N LYS A 184 6.77 -4.86 10.32
CA LYS A 184 8.14 -5.06 9.81
C LYS A 184 8.54 -6.52 9.57
N PRO A 185 8.22 -7.49 10.45
CA PRO A 185 8.60 -8.88 10.20
C PRO A 185 8.03 -9.45 8.90
N SER A 186 6.74 -9.19 8.60
CA SER A 186 6.15 -9.60 7.31
C SER A 186 6.67 -8.78 6.14
N LYS A 187 6.94 -7.47 6.33
CA LYS A 187 7.63 -6.68 5.31
C LYS A 187 9.01 -7.25 4.98
N PHE A 188 9.71 -7.82 5.95
CA PHE A 188 10.97 -8.52 5.67
C PHE A 188 10.71 -9.84 4.96
N ASP A 189 9.77 -10.65 5.46
CA ASP A 189 9.48 -11.98 4.92
C ASP A 189 9.04 -11.96 3.46
N LEU A 190 8.44 -10.86 2.99
CA LEU A 190 8.07 -10.68 1.59
C LEU A 190 9.22 -10.18 0.69
N HIS A 191 10.27 -9.58 1.25
CA HIS A 191 11.41 -9.04 0.50
C HIS A 191 12.70 -9.85 0.63
N ALA A 192 12.83 -10.76 1.60
CA ALA A 192 14.09 -11.43 1.89
C ALA A 192 13.93 -12.92 2.21
N ARG A 193 14.97 -13.70 1.91
CA ARG A 193 15.09 -15.11 2.28
C ARG A 193 15.96 -15.26 3.52
N GLY A 194 15.42 -15.95 4.52
CA GLY A 194 16.15 -16.25 5.76
C GLY A 194 16.58 -15.02 6.54
N TYR A 195 17.35 -15.22 7.60
CA TYR A 195 17.79 -14.12 8.47
C TYR A 195 19.03 -13.40 7.90
N PRO A 196 19.23 -12.12 8.26
CA PRO A 196 20.47 -11.42 7.94
C PRO A 196 21.69 -12.19 8.47
N LYS A 197 22.83 -12.07 7.78
CA LYS A 197 24.09 -12.72 8.17
C LYS A 197 25.21 -11.70 8.28
N ILE A 198 26.05 -11.85 9.30
CA ILE A 198 27.22 -11.00 9.48
C ILE A 198 28.44 -11.72 8.90
N VAL A 199 29.04 -11.15 7.85
CA VAL A 199 30.23 -11.67 7.19
C VAL A 199 31.46 -11.25 7.98
N ALA A 200 32.04 -12.21 8.71
CA ALA A 200 33.19 -11.98 9.58
C ALA A 200 34.38 -11.29 8.88
N LYS A 201 34.62 -11.59 7.59
CA LYS A 201 35.71 -11.00 6.80
C LYS A 201 35.53 -9.50 6.54
N LYS A 202 34.28 -9.00 6.52
CA LYS A 202 33.95 -7.58 6.34
C LYS A 202 33.78 -6.85 7.68
N CYS A 203 33.46 -7.58 8.75
CA CYS A 203 33.11 -7.00 10.03
C CYS A 203 34.35 -6.50 10.81
N ASN A 204 34.43 -5.19 11.04
CA ASN A 204 35.44 -4.56 11.90
C ASN A 204 35.09 -4.54 13.40
N LYS A 205 34.01 -5.22 13.80
CA LYS A 205 33.55 -5.34 15.20
C LYS A 205 33.21 -4.01 15.89
N CYS A 206 32.82 -2.95 15.16
CA CYS A 206 32.52 -1.63 15.74
C CYS A 206 31.33 -1.54 16.71
N GLY A 207 30.49 -2.57 16.86
CA GLY A 207 29.43 -2.61 17.88
C GLY A 207 28.09 -1.93 17.52
N ARG A 208 28.04 -1.06 16.51
CA ARG A 208 26.82 -0.31 16.15
C ARG A 208 25.57 -1.15 15.88
N CYS A 209 25.74 -2.34 15.28
CA CYS A 209 24.62 -3.24 15.04
C CYS A 209 24.06 -3.87 16.33
N LEU A 210 24.89 -4.00 17.38
CA LEU A 210 24.47 -4.45 18.71
C LEU A 210 23.65 -3.34 19.38
N GLU A 211 24.13 -2.10 19.33
CA GLU A 211 23.48 -0.93 19.95
C GLU A 211 22.07 -0.67 19.42
N ILE A 212 21.86 -0.79 18.11
CA ILE A 212 20.55 -0.55 17.49
C ILE A 212 19.57 -1.72 17.68
N CYS A 213 20.04 -2.90 18.10
CA CYS A 213 19.20 -4.10 18.12
C CYS A 213 18.26 -4.09 19.35
N PRO A 214 16.94 -3.92 19.17
CA PRO A 214 16.02 -3.77 20.31
C PRO A 214 15.88 -5.05 21.16
N THR A 215 16.26 -6.21 20.61
CA THR A 215 16.10 -7.52 21.23
C THR A 215 17.42 -8.20 21.58
N ASN A 216 18.55 -7.50 21.43
CA ASN A 216 19.89 -8.07 21.61
C ASN A 216 20.08 -9.38 20.82
N ALA A 217 19.57 -9.41 19.58
CA ALA A 217 19.64 -10.56 18.67
C ALA A 217 21.02 -10.75 18.03
N ILE A 218 22.02 -9.95 18.39
CA ILE A 218 23.37 -10.06 17.87
C ILE A 218 24.32 -10.42 19.01
N GLN A 219 24.90 -11.61 18.96
CA GLN A 219 25.86 -12.10 19.97
C GLN A 219 27.13 -12.54 19.26
N ASN A 220 28.29 -12.10 19.75
CA ASN A 220 29.59 -12.39 19.14
C ASN A 220 29.62 -12.10 17.62
N TYR A 221 28.93 -11.03 17.18
CA TYR A 221 28.77 -10.66 15.77
C TYR A 221 28.13 -11.76 14.91
N GLN A 222 27.17 -12.49 15.48
CA GLN A 222 26.30 -13.44 14.78
C GLN A 222 24.83 -13.14 15.12
N ILE A 223 23.94 -13.36 14.16
CA ILE A 223 22.50 -13.17 14.36
C ILE A 223 21.93 -14.41 15.05
N VAL A 224 21.29 -14.20 16.19
CA VAL A 224 20.48 -15.19 16.92
C VAL A 224 19.06 -15.11 16.38
N GLU A 225 18.73 -16.01 15.46
CA GLU A 225 17.50 -15.99 14.66
C GLU A 225 16.23 -15.88 15.52
N GLN A 226 16.14 -16.65 16.61
CA GLN A 226 14.96 -16.70 17.48
C GLN A 226 14.67 -15.37 18.19
N ARG A 227 15.65 -14.45 18.24
CA ARG A 227 15.51 -13.12 18.84
C ARG A 227 15.37 -12.02 17.78
N CYS A 228 15.66 -12.32 16.51
CA CYS A 228 15.72 -11.32 15.46
C CYS A 228 14.30 -10.91 15.03
N LEU A 229 13.98 -9.62 15.19
CA LEU A 229 12.70 -9.05 14.74
C LEU A 229 12.63 -8.82 13.23
N ARG A 230 13.68 -9.16 12.47
CA ARG A 230 13.72 -9.00 11.01
C ARG A 230 13.45 -7.54 10.55
N CYS A 231 14.03 -6.57 11.26
CA CYS A 231 13.78 -5.14 11.02
C CYS A 231 14.84 -4.44 10.15
N THR A 232 15.91 -5.14 9.76
CA THR A 232 17.07 -4.65 8.98
C THR A 232 17.87 -3.49 9.57
N GLY A 233 17.57 -3.01 10.79
CA GLY A 233 18.31 -1.91 11.43
C GLY A 233 19.83 -2.15 11.52
N CYS A 234 20.24 -3.39 11.75
CA CYS A 234 21.66 -3.77 11.78
C CYS A 234 22.37 -3.55 10.43
N ALA A 235 21.68 -3.78 9.31
CA ALA A 235 22.22 -3.54 7.97
C ALA A 235 22.34 -2.04 7.69
N GLU A 236 21.34 -1.24 8.09
CA GLU A 236 21.35 0.21 7.86
C GLU A 236 22.52 0.93 8.54
N VAL A 237 22.93 0.48 9.74
CA VAL A 237 24.03 1.13 10.47
C VAL A 237 25.42 0.59 10.11
N CYS A 238 25.51 -0.49 9.33
CA CYS A 238 26.77 -1.15 9.02
C CYS A 238 27.50 -0.47 7.85
N LYS A 239 28.45 0.43 8.15
CA LYS A 239 29.26 1.10 7.10
C LYS A 239 30.18 0.17 6.32
N GLU A 240 30.55 -0.98 6.90
CA GLU A 240 31.41 -1.97 6.23
C GLU A 240 30.61 -2.91 5.32
N GLU A 241 29.28 -2.75 5.24
CA GLU A 241 28.40 -3.65 4.48
C GLU A 241 28.59 -5.13 4.85
N ALA A 242 28.92 -5.38 6.11
CA ALA A 242 29.18 -6.71 6.63
C ALA A 242 27.90 -7.48 6.95
N VAL A 243 26.75 -6.80 7.02
CA VAL A 243 25.44 -7.45 7.22
C VAL A 243 24.80 -7.69 5.86
N GLU A 244 24.80 -8.95 5.43
CA GLU A 244 24.22 -9.38 4.15
C GLU A 244 22.79 -9.88 4.35
N ILE A 245 21.92 -9.53 3.41
CA ILE A 245 20.51 -9.96 3.33
C ILE A 245 20.28 -10.50 1.93
N ASP A 246 19.70 -11.69 1.83
CA ASP A 246 19.34 -12.31 0.56
C ASP A 246 17.99 -11.75 0.07
N TRP A 247 18.04 -10.73 -0.77
CA TRP A 247 16.86 -10.01 -1.26
C TRP A 247 16.16 -10.75 -2.41
N LEU A 248 14.84 -10.83 -2.33
CA LEU A 248 13.95 -11.38 -3.33
C LEU A 248 13.62 -10.38 -4.44
N LEU A 249 13.25 -10.89 -5.62
CA LEU A 249 12.82 -10.11 -6.77
C LEU A 249 11.70 -10.82 -7.56
N GLY A 250 10.96 -10.04 -8.36
CA GLY A 250 10.01 -10.55 -9.34
C GLY A 250 8.83 -11.29 -8.74
N LYS A 251 8.51 -12.47 -9.30
CA LYS A 251 7.33 -13.26 -8.92
C LYS A 251 7.34 -13.69 -7.45
N ASP A 252 8.50 -14.01 -6.87
CA ASP A 252 8.59 -14.45 -5.45
C ASP A 252 8.09 -13.34 -4.51
N VAL A 253 8.52 -12.09 -4.74
CA VAL A 253 8.02 -10.92 -4.00
C VAL A 253 6.52 -10.73 -4.21
N SER A 254 6.07 -10.84 -5.47
CA SER A 254 4.66 -10.67 -5.83
C SER A 254 3.76 -11.70 -5.12
N ASP A 255 4.15 -12.97 -5.14
CA ASP A 255 3.40 -14.04 -4.50
C ASP A 255 3.33 -13.84 -2.96
N ARG A 256 4.44 -13.44 -2.34
CA ARG A 256 4.47 -13.17 -0.89
C ARG A 256 3.67 -11.93 -0.48
N ILE A 257 3.54 -10.94 -1.36
CA ILE A 257 2.62 -9.81 -1.15
C ILE A 257 1.18 -10.32 -1.10
N VAL A 258 0.80 -11.23 -1.99
CA VAL A 258 -0.54 -11.85 -2.00
C VAL A 258 -0.78 -12.63 -0.70
N GLU A 259 0.18 -13.45 -0.27
CA GLU A 259 0.06 -14.20 1.01
C GLU A 259 -0.05 -13.26 2.22
N CYS A 260 0.68 -12.14 2.22
CA CYS A 260 0.49 -11.12 3.24
C CYS A 260 -0.92 -10.49 3.18
N ALA A 261 -1.46 -10.27 1.97
CA ALA A 261 -2.83 -9.77 1.80
C ALA A 261 -3.86 -10.79 2.31
N GLU A 262 -3.69 -12.10 2.04
CA GLU A 262 -4.51 -13.18 2.61
C GLU A 262 -4.60 -13.05 4.14
N GLY A 263 -3.46 -12.85 4.82
CA GLY A 263 -3.43 -12.68 6.27
C GLY A 263 -4.25 -11.48 6.76
N VAL A 264 -4.23 -10.37 6.04
CA VAL A 264 -5.03 -9.18 6.35
C VAL A 264 -6.52 -9.44 6.10
N LEU A 265 -6.85 -10.01 4.95
CA LEU A 265 -8.23 -10.27 4.51
C LEU A 265 -8.93 -11.28 5.42
N LYS A 266 -8.19 -12.28 5.91
CA LYS A 266 -8.71 -13.33 6.81
C LYS A 266 -9.25 -12.80 8.14
N ILE A 267 -8.72 -11.68 8.63
CA ILE A 267 -9.14 -11.09 9.90
C ILE A 267 -9.98 -9.82 9.73
N ALA A 268 -9.91 -9.17 8.56
CA ALA A 268 -10.72 -8.01 8.28
C ALA A 268 -12.19 -8.40 8.17
N LYS A 269 -13.06 -7.69 8.89
CA LYS A 269 -14.50 -8.02 8.93
C LYS A 269 -15.24 -7.47 7.72
N LYS A 270 -14.89 -6.25 7.31
CA LYS A 270 -15.53 -5.49 6.23
C LYS A 270 -14.46 -4.80 5.39
N LEU A 271 -14.60 -4.89 4.08
CA LEU A 271 -13.57 -4.49 3.12
C LEU A 271 -14.19 -3.68 1.99
N ALA A 272 -13.56 -2.55 1.66
CA ALA A 272 -13.94 -1.72 0.53
C ALA A 272 -12.66 -1.23 -0.18
N TYR A 273 -12.69 -1.19 -1.50
CA TYR A 273 -11.53 -0.86 -2.32
C TYR A 273 -11.84 0.29 -3.27
N LEU A 274 -10.93 1.27 -3.29
CA LEU A 274 -10.90 2.38 -4.24
C LEU A 274 -9.54 2.41 -4.91
N ASN A 275 -9.48 2.22 -6.23
CA ASN A 275 -8.25 2.38 -7.01
C ASN A 275 -8.31 3.67 -7.81
N PHE A 276 -7.33 4.54 -7.59
CA PHE A 276 -7.16 5.81 -8.27
C PHE A 276 -6.13 5.64 -9.38
N ILE A 277 -6.56 5.69 -10.64
CA ILE A 277 -5.69 5.57 -11.82
C ILE A 277 -5.42 6.97 -12.36
N ILE A 278 -4.68 7.73 -11.56
CA ILE A 278 -4.27 9.11 -11.83
C ILE A 278 -2.76 9.20 -11.62
N ASP A 279 -2.09 10.12 -12.32
CA ASP A 279 -0.66 10.37 -12.19
C ASP A 279 0.22 9.11 -12.29
N VAL A 280 -0.15 8.11 -13.08
CA VAL A 280 0.51 6.79 -13.03
C VAL A 280 1.99 6.88 -13.42
N THR A 281 2.90 6.61 -12.49
CA THR A 281 4.36 6.71 -12.67
C THR A 281 5.06 5.33 -12.67
N PRO A 282 6.29 5.21 -13.23
CA PRO A 282 7.11 3.99 -13.16
C PRO A 282 7.43 3.49 -11.74
N HIS A 283 7.46 4.42 -10.79
CA HIS A 283 7.79 4.19 -9.39
C HIS A 283 6.54 4.34 -8.52
N CYS A 284 6.52 3.62 -7.40
CA CYS A 284 5.49 3.74 -6.37
C CYS A 284 5.77 4.95 -5.46
N ASP A 285 4.72 5.44 -4.81
CA ASP A 285 4.74 6.58 -3.88
C ASP A 285 5.74 6.45 -2.72
N CYS A 286 6.34 5.26 -2.50
CA CYS A 286 7.42 5.08 -1.53
C CYS A 286 8.78 5.61 -2.00
N HIS A 287 8.92 6.04 -3.26
CA HIS A 287 10.15 6.65 -3.78
C HIS A 287 10.24 8.14 -3.43
N PRO A 288 11.45 8.66 -3.13
CA PRO A 288 11.64 10.04 -2.68
C PRO A 288 11.54 11.08 -3.81
N TYR A 289 10.99 10.70 -4.97
CA TYR A 289 10.74 11.57 -6.11
C TYR A 289 9.58 11.01 -6.94
N SER A 290 9.07 11.80 -7.87
CA SER A 290 8.04 11.36 -8.82
C SER A 290 8.46 11.70 -10.24
N ASP A 291 8.28 10.74 -11.14
CA ASP A 291 8.58 10.91 -12.56
C ASP A 291 7.37 11.49 -13.32
N ASN A 292 7.52 11.70 -14.62
CA ASN A 292 6.41 11.96 -15.53
C ASN A 292 5.42 10.79 -15.55
N ALA A 293 4.14 11.12 -15.79
CA ALA A 293 3.10 10.11 -15.86
C ALA A 293 3.25 9.34 -17.19
N LEU A 294 2.99 8.04 -17.15
CA LEU A 294 3.08 7.15 -18.31
C LEU A 294 1.85 7.23 -19.20
N ILE A 295 0.69 7.53 -18.59
CA ILE A 295 -0.61 7.67 -19.23
C ILE A 295 -1.32 8.90 -18.67
N SER A 296 -2.31 9.41 -19.39
CA SER A 296 -3.25 10.40 -18.84
C SER A 296 -4.11 9.78 -17.74
N ASP A 297 -4.60 10.62 -16.83
CA ASP A 297 -5.53 10.23 -15.77
C ASP A 297 -6.76 9.52 -16.35
N ILE A 298 -7.04 8.30 -15.91
CA ILE A 298 -8.22 7.55 -16.34
C ILE A 298 -9.41 7.89 -15.43
N GLY A 299 -9.25 7.71 -14.12
CA GLY A 299 -10.35 7.92 -13.18
C GLY A 299 -10.20 7.12 -11.89
N ILE A 300 -11.33 6.81 -11.27
CA ILE A 300 -11.39 6.11 -9.99
C ILE A 300 -12.31 4.89 -10.13
N LEU A 301 -11.86 3.77 -9.59
CA LEU A 301 -12.61 2.52 -9.49
C LEU A 301 -13.06 2.25 -8.06
N ALA A 302 -14.19 1.57 -7.91
CA ALA A 302 -14.72 1.08 -6.64
C ALA A 302 -15.17 -0.38 -6.76
N SER A 303 -14.83 -1.20 -5.76
CA SER A 303 -15.34 -2.58 -5.65
C SER A 303 -15.24 -3.10 -4.21
N LYS A 304 -15.97 -4.19 -3.92
CA LYS A 304 -15.80 -5.00 -2.71
C LYS A 304 -14.85 -6.19 -2.92
N ASP A 305 -14.37 -6.41 -4.14
CA ASP A 305 -13.49 -7.52 -4.48
C ASP A 305 -12.09 -7.00 -4.87
N ILE A 306 -11.06 -7.49 -4.17
CA ILE A 306 -9.68 -6.98 -4.29
C ILE A 306 -9.01 -7.37 -5.60
N VAL A 307 -9.38 -8.52 -6.17
CA VAL A 307 -8.73 -9.08 -7.36
C VAL A 307 -9.28 -8.38 -8.60
N SER A 308 -10.60 -8.26 -8.71
CA SER A 308 -11.28 -7.62 -9.82
C SER A 308 -10.93 -6.14 -9.96
N ILE A 309 -10.78 -5.39 -8.86
CA ILE A 309 -10.41 -3.96 -8.93
C ILE A 309 -8.96 -3.77 -9.40
N ASP A 310 -8.04 -4.63 -8.98
CA ASP A 310 -6.64 -4.60 -9.44
C ASP A 310 -6.53 -5.08 -10.89
N ARG A 311 -7.28 -6.12 -11.27
CA ARG A 311 -7.37 -6.58 -12.66
C ARG A 311 -7.94 -5.50 -13.57
N ALA A 312 -9.03 -4.86 -13.19
CA ALA A 312 -9.62 -3.76 -13.95
C ALA A 312 -8.66 -2.57 -14.07
N SER A 313 -7.93 -2.24 -13.00
CA SER A 313 -6.91 -1.18 -13.04
C SER A 313 -5.77 -1.51 -14.00
N TYR A 314 -5.29 -2.76 -13.95
CA TYR A 314 -4.27 -3.27 -14.85
C TYR A 314 -4.72 -3.20 -16.31
N ASP A 315 -5.91 -3.72 -16.63
CA ASP A 315 -6.43 -3.73 -18.00
C ASP A 315 -6.66 -2.30 -18.53
N LEU A 316 -7.20 -1.39 -17.71
CA LEU A 316 -7.37 0.02 -18.10
C LEU A 316 -6.02 0.70 -18.37
N TYR A 317 -5.02 0.48 -17.53
CA TYR A 317 -3.66 0.96 -17.75
C TYR A 317 -3.07 0.40 -19.06
N LYS A 318 -3.16 -0.92 -19.25
CA LYS A 318 -2.61 -1.64 -20.42
C LYS A 318 -3.27 -1.22 -21.74
N ASN A 319 -4.52 -0.77 -21.71
CA ASN A 319 -5.24 -0.28 -22.89
C ASN A 319 -5.14 1.24 -23.09
N ALA A 320 -4.69 2.00 -22.08
CA ALA A 320 -4.54 3.45 -22.20
C ALA A 320 -3.38 3.83 -23.13
N GLN A 321 -3.56 4.90 -23.91
CA GLN A 321 -2.53 5.43 -24.79
C GLN A 321 -1.37 6.00 -23.94
N PRO A 322 -0.11 5.59 -24.20
CA PRO A 322 1.04 6.14 -23.50
C PRO A 322 1.26 7.61 -23.89
N ILE A 323 1.66 8.42 -22.91
CA ILE A 323 2.07 9.83 -23.09
C ILE A 323 3.55 10.06 -22.77
N SER A 324 4.27 8.99 -22.44
CA SER A 324 5.71 8.97 -22.14
C SER A 324 6.37 7.75 -22.78
N ASP A 325 7.65 7.86 -23.11
CA ASP A 325 8.50 6.78 -23.61
C ASP A 325 9.28 6.05 -22.51
N LEU A 326 9.06 6.43 -21.24
CA LEU A 326 9.58 5.74 -20.06
C LEU A 326 8.97 4.33 -19.96
N LEU A 327 9.79 3.34 -19.58
CA LEU A 327 9.45 1.92 -19.64
C LEU A 327 8.98 1.51 -21.04
N ARG A 328 9.92 1.38 -21.98
CA ARG A 328 9.65 0.98 -23.38
C ARG A 328 9.03 -0.42 -23.47
N GLU A 329 8.46 -0.74 -24.63
CA GLU A 329 7.82 -2.03 -24.96
C GLU A 329 6.51 -2.25 -24.19
N ASP A 330 6.57 -2.98 -23.07
CA ASP A 330 5.40 -3.47 -22.35
C ASP A 330 4.91 -2.51 -21.26
N ARG A 331 5.61 -1.37 -21.06
CA ARG A 331 5.30 -0.35 -20.05
C ARG A 331 5.38 -0.83 -18.61
N PHE A 332 6.14 -1.90 -18.39
CA PHE A 332 6.52 -2.41 -17.08
C PHE A 332 8.03 -2.62 -17.00
N TRP A 333 8.55 -2.84 -15.80
CA TRP A 333 9.94 -3.23 -15.63
C TRP A 333 10.13 -4.68 -16.10
N GLN A 334 11.09 -4.92 -17.00
CA GLN A 334 11.23 -6.21 -17.73
C GLN A 334 11.44 -7.44 -16.83
N TRP A 335 11.94 -7.26 -15.61
CA TRP A 335 12.15 -8.36 -14.63
C TRP A 335 10.96 -8.56 -13.69
N THR A 336 9.86 -7.82 -13.86
CA THR A 336 8.64 -7.96 -13.05
C THR A 336 7.62 -8.86 -13.72
N ALA A 337 6.66 -9.36 -12.94
CA ALA A 337 5.53 -10.16 -13.43
C ALA A 337 4.21 -9.44 -13.06
N PRO A 338 3.76 -8.43 -13.84
CA PRO A 338 2.65 -7.55 -13.47
C PRO A 338 1.32 -8.24 -13.20
N GLU A 339 1.03 -9.36 -13.87
CA GLU A 339 -0.22 -10.13 -13.70
C GLU A 339 -0.14 -11.13 -12.53
N SER A 340 1.07 -11.47 -12.05
CA SER A 340 1.25 -12.57 -11.08
C SER A 340 0.51 -12.37 -9.76
N MET A 341 0.36 -11.12 -9.29
CA MET A 341 -0.38 -10.86 -8.06
C MET A 341 -1.88 -11.16 -8.21
N VAL A 342 -2.51 -10.81 -9.33
CA VAL A 342 -3.95 -11.07 -9.53
C VAL A 342 -4.23 -12.54 -9.83
N GLU A 343 -3.33 -13.21 -10.57
CA GLU A 343 -3.40 -14.65 -10.83
C GLU A 343 -3.32 -15.45 -9.53
N TYR A 344 -2.29 -15.18 -8.71
CA TYR A 344 -2.10 -15.93 -7.47
C TYR A 344 -3.15 -15.58 -6.41
N ALA A 345 -3.64 -14.34 -6.37
CA ALA A 345 -4.73 -13.96 -5.47
C ALA A 345 -6.03 -14.69 -5.79
N GLU A 346 -6.35 -14.89 -7.07
CA GLU A 346 -7.50 -15.71 -7.48
C GLU A 346 -7.28 -17.20 -7.15
N GLU A 347 -6.07 -17.75 -7.36
CA GLU A 347 -5.72 -19.12 -6.97
C GLU A 347 -5.89 -19.37 -5.46
N LEU A 348 -5.56 -18.39 -4.61
CA LEU A 348 -5.80 -18.44 -3.16
C LEU A 348 -7.24 -18.12 -2.76
N GLY A 349 -8.13 -17.83 -3.72
CA GLY A 349 -9.54 -17.54 -3.46
C GLY A 349 -9.79 -16.18 -2.80
N LEU A 350 -8.90 -15.20 -2.99
CA LEU A 350 -9.05 -13.85 -2.42
C LEU A 350 -10.05 -12.97 -3.20
N GLY A 351 -10.45 -13.41 -4.38
CA GLY A 351 -11.39 -12.72 -5.26
C GLY A 351 -11.36 -13.29 -6.67
N GLU A 352 -12.01 -12.61 -7.62
CA GLU A 352 -12.10 -13.05 -9.01
C GLU A 352 -11.45 -12.05 -9.99
N GLN A 353 -10.70 -12.54 -10.97
CA GLN A 353 -10.20 -11.69 -12.06
C GLN A 353 -11.33 -11.28 -13.00
N LYS A 354 -12.41 -12.07 -13.11
CA LYS A 354 -13.53 -11.73 -14.00
C LYS A 354 -14.35 -10.58 -13.45
N TYR A 355 -14.40 -9.47 -14.19
CA TYR A 355 -15.18 -8.31 -13.81
C TYR A 355 -16.11 -7.78 -14.91
N ARG A 356 -17.13 -7.03 -14.48
CA ARG A 356 -17.94 -6.16 -15.33
C ARG A 356 -17.70 -4.72 -14.91
N LEU A 357 -17.25 -3.88 -15.83
CA LEU A 357 -17.03 -2.46 -15.58
C LEU A 357 -18.36 -1.70 -15.66
N MET A 358 -18.75 -1.06 -14.57
CA MET A 358 -19.99 -0.31 -14.41
C MET A 358 -19.69 1.19 -14.35
N LYS A 359 -20.03 1.93 -15.41
CA LYS A 359 -19.75 3.37 -15.45
C LYS A 359 -20.80 4.14 -14.64
N VAL A 360 -20.32 5.01 -13.75
CA VAL A 360 -21.11 5.99 -12.99
C VAL A 360 -20.93 7.36 -13.64
N GLU A 361 -22.00 8.16 -13.67
CA GLU A 361 -21.99 9.51 -14.26
C GLU A 361 -21.61 10.61 -13.27
#